data_AF-A0A7R8VWZ3-F1
#
_entry.id   AF-A0A7R8VWZ3-F1
#
_cell.length_a   1.000
_cell.length_b   1.000
_cell.length_c   1.000
_cell.angle_alpha   90.00
_cell.angle_beta   90.00
_cell.angle_gamma   90.00
#
_symmetry.space_group_name_H-M   'P 1'
#
loop_
_entity.id
_entity.type
_entity.pdbx_description
1 polymer ?
#
loop_
_entity_poly.entity_id
_entity_poly.type
_entity_poly.pdbx_seq_one_letter_code
_entity_poly.pdbx_strand_id
1 'polypeptide(L)'
;MNSDDVIYSEVDISKRVPGRPTSTPFAMENLVPLCPNGKTTSCPKLDNIKSIPYLIPKDPKPFYNNLFDDQKIIDDVDGYDGALQLSIFLQKSTGNFEIMLDGISLVLMGRIVLSENTKTEFNKSVAVSYENTHDLTSNEVYNEMENRGYQYQDHFRGILNAQVGDQGCISTIKWRNNWCSFIDSLIQVVLLIEGESSQDIYLPVEIQQVVIHPSLHAEPQDYKVVYQKVTGIIRGGGVEMLGLKTSHVDIFKNNEACVKLESFKFVSHSNPRLQVKIRLKFS
;
A
#
# COMPACT_ATOMS: atom_id res chain seq x y z
N MET A 1 18.63 25.21 -47.14
CA MET A 1 17.64 24.25 -46.62
C MET A 1 18.31 22.90 -46.63
N ASN A 2 18.97 22.55 -45.52
CA ASN A 2 19.66 21.28 -45.34
C ASN A 2 18.64 20.26 -44.82
N SER A 3 18.46 19.18 -45.56
CA SER A 3 17.78 17.97 -45.11
C SER A 3 18.83 17.04 -44.49
N ASP A 4 18.82 16.94 -43.17
CA ASP A 4 19.67 16.01 -42.44
C ASP A 4 19.08 14.59 -42.58
N ASP A 5 19.74 13.76 -43.39
CA ASP A 5 19.47 12.33 -43.47
C ASP A 5 19.96 11.63 -42.18
N VAL A 6 19.02 11.25 -41.33
CA VAL A 6 19.30 10.46 -40.11
C VAL A 6 19.48 8.99 -40.51
N ILE A 7 20.70 8.48 -40.39
CA ILE A 7 21.03 7.06 -40.55
C ILE A 7 20.56 6.32 -39.30
N TYR A 8 19.61 5.39 -39.46
CA TYR A 8 19.24 4.45 -38.40
C TYR A 8 20.11 3.19 -38.50
N SER A 9 20.62 2.73 -37.35
CA SER A 9 21.18 1.39 -37.21
C SER A 9 20.11 0.44 -36.67
N GLU A 10 19.72 -0.53 -37.48
CA GLU A 10 18.86 -1.63 -37.06
C GLU A 10 19.66 -2.54 -36.12
N VAL A 11 19.24 -2.65 -34.86
CA VAL A 11 19.83 -3.59 -33.89
C VAL A 11 18.94 -4.82 -33.81
N ASP A 12 19.41 -5.90 -34.41
CA ASP A 12 18.73 -7.20 -34.39
C ASP A 12 18.97 -7.87 -33.03
N ILE A 13 17.98 -7.80 -32.13
CA ILE A 13 18.04 -8.40 -30.80
C ILE A 13 17.55 -9.85 -30.90
N SER A 14 18.44 -10.74 -31.35
CA SER A 14 18.22 -12.18 -31.20
C SER A 14 18.46 -12.63 -29.75
N LYS A 15 17.73 -13.67 -29.33
CA LYS A 15 17.81 -14.26 -27.97
C LYS A 15 19.26 -14.63 -27.62
N ARG A 16 19.76 -14.07 -26.52
CA ARG A 16 21.09 -14.40 -25.97
C ARG A 16 21.21 -15.90 -25.69
N VAL A 17 22.13 -16.54 -26.38
CA VAL A 17 22.73 -17.82 -25.98
C VAL A 17 23.55 -17.57 -24.70
N PRO A 18 23.51 -18.45 -23.68
CA PRO A 18 24.26 -18.25 -22.45
C PRO A 18 25.76 -18.21 -22.74
N GLY A 19 26.35 -17.03 -22.55
CA GLY A 19 27.79 -16.80 -22.70
C GLY A 19 28.58 -17.38 -21.53
N ARG A 20 29.74 -17.95 -21.86
CA ARG A 20 30.75 -18.48 -20.94
C ARG A 20 31.19 -17.39 -19.94
N PRO A 21 31.35 -17.69 -18.64
CA PRO A 21 31.75 -16.67 -17.66
C PRO A 21 33.19 -16.23 -17.92
N THR A 22 33.38 -14.97 -18.33
CA THR A 22 34.69 -14.33 -18.41
C THR A 22 35.01 -13.65 -17.07
N SER A 23 36.05 -14.14 -16.40
CA SER A 23 36.57 -13.65 -15.12
C SER A 23 37.46 -12.41 -15.30
N THR A 24 36.90 -11.32 -15.80
CA THR A 24 37.60 -10.01 -15.79
C THR A 24 36.94 -9.12 -14.75
N PRO A 25 37.67 -8.67 -13.71
CA PRO A 25 37.14 -7.74 -12.71
C PRO A 25 36.66 -6.46 -13.39
N PHE A 26 35.45 -6.03 -13.07
CA PHE A 26 34.91 -4.75 -13.52
C PHE A 26 35.76 -3.63 -12.92
N ALA A 27 36.53 -2.94 -13.76
CA ALA A 27 37.39 -1.84 -13.32
C ALA A 27 36.53 -0.64 -12.93
N MET A 28 36.38 -0.42 -11.62
CA MET A 28 35.58 0.65 -11.00
C MET A 28 36.04 2.07 -11.36
N GLU A 29 37.24 2.17 -11.94
CA GLU A 29 37.96 3.39 -12.32
C GLU A 29 37.36 4.12 -13.54
N ASN A 30 36.38 3.50 -14.24
CA ASN A 30 35.64 4.12 -15.34
C ASN A 30 34.27 4.70 -14.94
N LEU A 31 33.89 4.63 -13.65
CA LEU A 31 32.64 5.22 -13.18
C LEU A 31 32.87 6.67 -12.76
N VAL A 32 32.38 7.61 -13.58
CA VAL A 32 32.31 9.03 -13.21
C VAL A 32 31.26 9.19 -12.11
N PRO A 33 31.59 9.77 -10.95
CA PRO A 33 30.61 10.04 -9.90
C PRO A 33 29.55 11.03 -10.40
N LEU A 34 28.26 10.72 -10.18
CA LEU A 34 27.12 11.57 -10.59
C LEU A 34 27.08 12.95 -9.89
N CYS A 35 27.93 13.18 -8.87
CA CYS A 35 27.94 14.42 -8.10
C CYS A 35 29.38 14.91 -7.85
N PRO A 36 29.92 15.86 -8.64
CA PRO A 36 31.29 16.32 -8.49
C PRO A 36 31.56 17.10 -7.18
N ASN A 37 30.53 17.71 -6.58
CA ASN A 37 30.69 18.68 -5.47
C ASN A 37 29.81 18.36 -4.23
N GLY A 38 29.48 17.09 -3.97
CA GLY A 38 28.70 16.70 -2.79
C GLY A 38 29.52 16.78 -1.51
N LYS A 39 28.99 17.44 -0.46
CA LYS A 39 29.59 17.42 0.88
C LYS A 39 29.80 15.97 1.34
N THR A 40 30.96 15.67 1.93
CA THR A 40 31.27 14.36 2.52
C THR A 40 30.21 13.99 3.55
N THR A 41 29.37 13.00 3.22
CA THR A 41 28.45 12.37 4.17
C THR A 41 29.24 11.53 5.15
N SER A 42 28.94 11.64 6.45
CA SER A 42 29.56 10.81 7.48
C SER A 42 29.27 9.33 7.25
N CYS A 43 30.25 8.47 7.53
CA CYS A 43 30.09 7.03 7.38
C CYS A 43 29.02 6.50 8.36
N PRO A 44 28.18 5.55 7.94
CA PRO A 44 27.24 4.88 8.84
C PRO A 44 28.00 4.07 9.90
N LYS A 45 27.64 4.22 11.18
CA LYS A 45 28.28 3.55 12.34
C LYS A 45 27.79 2.10 12.56
N LEU A 46 27.19 1.46 11.57
CA LEU A 46 26.51 0.16 11.74
C LEU A 46 27.17 -0.91 10.88
N ASP A 47 27.79 -1.89 11.54
CA ASP A 47 28.50 -2.97 10.86
C ASP A 47 27.57 -4.09 10.36
N ASN A 48 26.36 -4.26 10.91
CA ASN A 48 25.40 -5.30 10.51
C ASN A 48 23.93 -4.95 10.88
N ILE A 49 22.94 -5.33 10.08
CA ILE A 49 21.51 -5.26 10.49
C ILE A 49 21.26 -6.10 11.75
N LYS A 50 22.00 -7.22 11.92
CA LYS A 50 21.96 -8.04 13.14
C LYS A 50 22.48 -7.34 14.39
N SER A 51 23.06 -6.13 14.29
CA SER A 51 23.37 -5.31 15.45
C SER A 51 22.22 -4.38 15.86
N ILE A 52 21.14 -4.26 15.09
CA ILE A 52 19.92 -3.50 15.43
C ILE A 52 18.79 -4.29 16.15
N PRO A 53 18.82 -5.62 16.40
CA PRO A 53 17.69 -6.35 16.99
C PRO A 53 17.45 -6.06 18.49
N TYR A 54 18.27 -5.21 19.12
CA TYR A 54 17.97 -4.62 20.43
C TYR A 54 17.02 -3.41 20.32
N LEU A 55 16.92 -2.78 19.14
CA LEU A 55 16.00 -1.69 18.82
C LEU A 55 14.62 -2.20 18.39
N ILE A 56 14.56 -3.47 17.95
CA ILE A 56 13.31 -4.17 17.69
C ILE A 56 12.70 -4.54 19.06
N PRO A 57 11.42 -4.17 19.33
CA PRO A 57 10.69 -4.60 20.52
C PRO A 57 10.77 -6.12 20.72
N LYS A 58 10.45 -6.65 21.91
CA LYS A 58 10.60 -8.10 22.16
C LYS A 58 9.64 -8.97 21.31
N ASP A 59 8.55 -8.40 20.82
CA ASP A 59 7.39 -9.13 20.30
C ASP A 59 7.49 -9.70 18.86
N PRO A 60 8.21 -9.10 17.88
CA PRO A 60 8.35 -9.71 16.56
C PRO A 60 9.56 -10.67 16.45
N LYS A 61 10.32 -10.90 17.53
CA LYS A 61 11.47 -11.85 17.49
C LYS A 61 11.10 -13.28 17.06
N PRO A 62 9.93 -13.85 17.43
CA PRO A 62 9.51 -15.17 16.97
C PRO A 62 9.25 -15.23 15.46
N PHE A 63 8.77 -14.12 14.85
CA PHE A 63 8.53 -14.03 13.40
C PHE A 63 9.83 -14.22 12.61
N TYR A 64 10.93 -13.61 13.05
CA TYR A 64 12.23 -13.72 12.38
C TYR A 64 12.92 -15.08 12.58
N ASN A 65 12.52 -15.88 13.57
CA ASN A 65 13.15 -17.16 13.88
C ASN A 65 12.65 -18.34 13.02
N ASN A 66 11.55 -18.16 12.28
CA ASN A 66 10.84 -19.25 11.59
C ASN A 66 10.96 -19.21 10.05
N LEU A 67 11.89 -18.43 9.48
CA LEU A 67 12.15 -18.45 8.04
C LEU A 67 12.87 -19.75 7.65
N PHE A 68 12.17 -20.66 6.97
CA PHE A 68 12.73 -21.84 6.31
C PHE A 68 12.61 -21.72 4.78
N ASP A 69 13.52 -22.39 4.09
CA ASP A 69 13.70 -22.43 2.63
C ASP A 69 13.07 -23.72 2.10
N ASP A 70 11.99 -23.66 1.32
CA ASP A 70 11.56 -24.82 0.54
C ASP A 70 10.87 -24.43 -0.78
N GLN A 71 11.18 -25.22 -1.81
CA GLN A 71 10.91 -24.95 -3.22
C GLN A 71 9.67 -25.69 -3.70
N LYS A 72 8.56 -24.97 -3.88
CA LYS A 72 7.54 -25.19 -4.92
C LYS A 72 6.43 -24.15 -4.78
N ILE A 73 6.29 -23.27 -5.76
CA ILE A 73 5.28 -22.20 -5.78
C ILE A 73 4.36 -22.41 -6.98
N ILE A 74 3.05 -22.36 -6.72
CA ILE A 74 1.96 -22.19 -7.67
C ILE A 74 1.09 -21.06 -7.09
N ASP A 75 0.70 -20.09 -7.92
CA ASP A 75 -0.23 -19.00 -7.57
C ASP A 75 -1.61 -19.56 -7.21
N ASP A 76 -2.26 -19.03 -6.18
CA ASP A 76 -3.68 -19.24 -5.98
C ASP A 76 -4.42 -17.99 -5.45
N VAL A 77 -5.60 -17.78 -6.02
CA VAL A 77 -6.52 -16.65 -5.79
C VAL A 77 -7.35 -16.85 -4.50
N ASP A 78 -7.26 -18.02 -3.88
CA ASP A 78 -7.83 -18.34 -2.58
C ASP A 78 -6.73 -18.36 -1.52
N GLY A 79 -6.43 -17.21 -0.90
CA GLY A 79 -5.66 -17.10 0.34
C GLY A 79 -4.38 -17.93 0.40
N TYR A 80 -3.24 -17.32 0.09
CA TYR A 80 -1.93 -17.95 0.23
C TYR A 80 -1.73 -18.53 1.64
N ASP A 81 -1.88 -19.85 1.76
CA ASP A 81 -1.69 -20.62 3.00
C ASP A 81 -0.23 -21.13 3.13
N GLY A 82 0.63 -20.69 2.22
CA GLY A 82 2.07 -20.95 2.24
C GLY A 82 2.82 -20.02 3.18
N ALA A 83 4.12 -20.27 3.35
CA ALA A 83 5.03 -19.33 4.01
C ALA A 83 5.62 -18.36 2.97
N LEU A 84 5.28 -17.07 3.06
CA LEU A 84 5.86 -16.05 2.17
C LEU A 84 7.28 -15.73 2.63
N GLN A 85 8.27 -15.87 1.75
CA GLN A 85 9.64 -15.48 2.06
C GLN A 85 9.91 -14.04 1.60
N LEU A 86 9.97 -13.11 2.55
CA LEU A 86 10.39 -11.73 2.29
C LEU A 86 11.87 -11.54 2.65
N SER A 87 12.69 -11.18 1.67
CA SER A 87 14.10 -10.86 1.83
C SER A 87 14.33 -9.35 1.79
N ILE A 88 15.05 -8.81 2.78
CA ILE A 88 15.34 -7.37 2.88
C ILE A 88 16.82 -7.12 2.58
N PHE A 89 17.10 -6.30 1.58
CA PHE A 89 18.44 -5.83 1.24
C PHE A 89 18.59 -4.38 1.69
N LEU A 90 19.65 -4.06 2.45
CA LEU A 90 19.93 -2.70 2.93
C LEU A 90 21.35 -2.28 2.55
N GLN A 91 21.44 -1.24 1.73
CA GLN A 91 22.69 -0.56 1.44
C GLN A 91 23.04 0.40 2.56
N LYS A 92 23.90 -0.02 3.48
CA LYS A 92 24.20 0.74 4.70
C LYS A 92 24.73 2.15 4.45
N SER A 93 25.51 2.36 3.38
CA SER A 93 26.11 3.66 3.06
C SER A 93 25.09 4.72 2.68
N THR A 94 24.03 4.34 1.96
CA THR A 94 23.01 5.26 1.44
C THR A 94 21.74 5.23 2.28
N GLY A 95 21.46 4.12 2.96
CA GLY A 95 20.19 3.81 3.60
C GLY A 95 19.14 3.26 2.64
N ASN A 96 19.49 3.01 1.37
CA ASN A 96 18.55 2.44 0.40
C ASN A 96 18.24 0.99 0.77
N PHE A 97 16.98 0.59 0.64
CA PHE A 97 16.57 -0.77 0.90
C PHE A 97 15.60 -1.29 -0.16
N GLU A 98 15.58 -2.61 -0.31
CA GLU A 98 14.72 -3.35 -1.22
C GLU A 98 14.13 -4.55 -0.48
N ILE A 99 12.85 -4.83 -0.70
CA ILE A 99 12.13 -5.99 -0.19
C ILE A 99 11.74 -6.85 -1.38
N MET A 100 12.20 -8.10 -1.36
CA MET A 100 12.00 -9.08 -2.41
C MET A 100 11.14 -10.23 -1.90
N LEU A 101 10.13 -10.62 -2.68
CA LEU A 101 9.38 -11.87 -2.49
C LEU A 101 10.12 -13.01 -3.17
N ASP A 102 10.36 -14.08 -2.40
CA ASP A 102 11.05 -15.31 -2.80
C ASP A 102 12.43 -15.06 -3.45
N GLY A 103 13.06 -13.93 -3.09
CA GLY A 103 14.34 -13.48 -3.65
C GLY A 103 14.31 -13.07 -5.13
N ILE A 104 13.15 -13.08 -5.78
CA ILE A 104 13.01 -12.90 -7.24
C ILE A 104 12.21 -11.65 -7.58
N SER A 105 11.08 -11.43 -6.91
CA SER A 105 10.15 -10.35 -7.25
C SER A 105 10.32 -9.16 -6.31
N LEU A 106 10.66 -7.99 -6.86
CA LEU A 106 10.70 -6.76 -6.08
C LEU A 106 9.29 -6.37 -5.64
N VAL A 107 9.08 -6.24 -4.33
CA VAL A 107 7.82 -5.83 -3.72
C VAL A 107 7.84 -4.35 -3.37
N LEU A 108 8.92 -3.89 -2.75
CA LEU A 108 9.04 -2.51 -2.27
C LEU A 108 10.49 -2.08 -2.26
N MET A 109 10.74 -0.82 -2.58
CA MET A 109 12.05 -0.18 -2.40
C MET A 109 11.88 1.17 -1.71
N GLY A 110 12.93 1.64 -1.07
CA GLY A 110 12.91 2.95 -0.43
C GLY A 110 14.23 3.31 0.20
N ARG A 111 14.19 4.31 1.08
CA ARG A 111 15.35 4.76 1.85
C ARG A 111 14.96 4.92 3.31
N ILE A 112 15.79 4.38 4.20
CA ILE A 112 15.65 4.50 5.64
C ILE A 112 16.85 5.25 6.22
N VAL A 113 16.57 6.22 7.09
CA VAL A 113 17.59 7.02 7.77
C VAL A 113 17.23 7.09 9.25
N LEU A 114 18.20 6.81 10.12
CA LEU A 114 18.04 7.04 11.55
C LEU A 114 18.42 8.48 11.86
N SER A 115 17.45 9.27 12.31
CA SER A 115 17.68 10.66 12.72
C SER A 115 17.97 10.75 14.21
N GLU A 116 18.99 11.52 14.59
CA GLU A 116 19.31 11.80 15.99
C GLU A 116 18.34 12.85 16.59
N ASN A 117 17.57 13.57 15.76
CA ASN A 117 16.68 14.64 16.22
C ASN A 117 15.32 14.62 15.49
N THR A 118 14.59 13.52 15.67
CA THR A 118 13.25 13.27 15.09
C THR A 118 12.20 14.33 15.47
N LYS A 119 12.38 15.10 16.56
CA LYS A 119 11.46 16.20 16.94
C LYS A 119 11.45 17.37 15.95
N THR A 120 12.54 17.58 15.22
CA THR A 120 12.63 18.67 14.22
C THR A 120 12.16 18.27 12.83
N GLU A 121 11.85 16.98 12.62
CA GLU A 121 11.44 16.44 11.32
C GLU A 121 9.94 16.50 11.10
N PHE A 122 9.16 16.61 12.17
CA PHE A 122 7.72 16.86 12.04
C PHE A 122 7.48 18.26 11.48
N ASN A 123 6.63 18.33 10.47
CA ASN A 123 6.24 19.60 9.86
C ASN A 123 5.59 20.55 10.90
N LYS A 124 5.87 21.85 10.86
CA LYS A 124 5.55 22.74 12.00
C LYS A 124 4.05 23.04 12.18
N SER A 125 3.18 22.62 11.27
CA SER A 125 1.75 22.89 11.40
C SER A 125 0.92 21.96 10.51
N VAL A 126 0.10 21.11 11.13
CA VAL A 126 -1.02 20.42 10.48
C VAL A 126 -2.27 20.94 11.17
N ALA A 127 -2.93 21.90 10.55
CA ALA A 127 -4.19 22.45 11.02
C ALA A 127 -5.22 22.30 9.90
N VAL A 128 -6.36 21.70 10.23
CA VAL A 128 -7.49 21.55 9.32
C VAL A 128 -8.61 22.44 9.88
N SER A 129 -9.26 23.20 9.00
CA SER A 129 -10.46 23.96 9.34
C SER A 129 -11.64 23.01 9.56
N TYR A 130 -12.51 23.32 10.53
CA TYR A 130 -13.65 22.49 10.92
C TYR A 130 -14.96 22.89 10.23
N GLU A 131 -14.89 23.76 9.22
CA GLU A 131 -16.08 24.21 8.50
C GLU A 131 -16.60 23.11 7.57
N ASN A 132 -17.93 22.93 7.52
CA ASN A 132 -18.64 21.98 6.66
C ASN A 132 -18.17 20.52 6.79
N THR A 133 -18.00 20.05 8.03
CA THR A 133 -17.58 18.67 8.30
C THR A 133 -18.77 17.71 8.42
N HIS A 134 -18.57 16.46 8.02
CA HIS A 134 -19.49 15.34 8.23
C HIS A 134 -18.87 14.37 9.22
N ASP A 135 -19.59 14.09 10.30
CA ASP A 135 -19.16 13.14 11.32
C ASP A 135 -19.59 11.73 10.92
N LEU A 136 -18.63 10.80 10.91
CA LEU A 136 -18.80 9.39 10.65
C LEU A 136 -18.40 8.59 11.89
N THR A 137 -19.27 7.67 12.29
CA THR A 137 -18.96 6.62 13.26
C THR A 137 -18.03 5.57 12.65
N SER A 138 -17.35 4.78 13.49
CA SER A 138 -16.54 3.64 13.03
C SER A 138 -17.29 2.72 12.06
N ASN A 139 -18.57 2.43 12.34
CA ASN A 139 -19.38 1.57 11.48
C ASN A 139 -19.63 2.21 10.11
N GLU A 140 -19.97 3.49 10.06
CA GLU A 140 -20.19 4.19 8.80
C GLU A 140 -18.90 4.27 7.97
N VAL A 141 -17.75 4.56 8.59
CA VAL A 141 -16.44 4.55 7.91
C VAL A 141 -16.18 3.19 7.26
N TYR A 142 -16.32 2.11 8.02
CA TYR A 142 -15.99 0.78 7.51
C TYR A 142 -17.04 0.22 6.55
N ASN A 143 -18.31 0.57 6.70
CA ASN A 143 -19.35 0.24 5.71
C ASN A 143 -19.09 0.96 4.39
N GLU A 144 -18.69 2.23 4.44
CA GLU A 144 -18.32 2.99 3.25
C GLU A 144 -17.09 2.37 2.56
N MET A 145 -16.07 1.97 3.32
CA MET A 145 -14.94 1.24 2.77
C MET A 145 -15.34 -0.13 2.18
N GLU A 146 -16.24 -0.86 2.83
CA GLU A 146 -16.76 -2.13 2.32
C GLU A 146 -17.53 -1.95 1.01
N ASN A 147 -18.33 -0.90 0.89
CA ASN A 147 -19.03 -0.55 -0.35
C ASN A 147 -18.07 -0.31 -1.52
N ARG A 148 -16.88 0.23 -1.25
CA ARG A 148 -15.80 0.43 -2.24
C ARG A 148 -15.00 -0.85 -2.52
N GLY A 149 -15.20 -1.91 -1.75
CA GLY A 149 -14.55 -3.21 -1.92
C GLY A 149 -13.44 -3.53 -0.92
N TYR A 150 -13.18 -2.69 0.08
CA TYR A 150 -12.22 -3.02 1.13
C TYR A 150 -12.84 -3.95 2.18
N GLN A 151 -12.14 -5.02 2.53
CA GLN A 151 -12.62 -6.02 3.49
C GLN A 151 -11.83 -6.00 4.81
N TYR A 152 -11.74 -4.83 5.46
CA TYR A 152 -11.00 -4.69 6.72
C TYR A 152 -11.68 -5.44 7.88
N GLN A 153 -10.88 -6.14 8.69
CA GLN A 153 -11.34 -6.92 9.85
C GLN A 153 -10.41 -6.74 11.06
N ASP A 154 -10.89 -7.13 12.24
CA ASP A 154 -10.13 -7.21 13.50
C ASP A 154 -9.28 -5.97 13.84
N HIS A 155 -7.96 -6.15 13.95
CA HIS A 155 -7.00 -5.12 14.32
C HIS A 155 -6.93 -4.00 13.27
N PHE A 156 -7.28 -4.29 12.02
CA PHE A 156 -7.29 -3.33 10.91
C PHE A 156 -8.57 -2.49 10.87
N ARG A 157 -9.56 -2.76 11.74
CA ARG A 157 -10.65 -1.80 12.02
C ARG A 157 -10.25 -0.89 13.19
N GLY A 158 -9.31 0.03 12.95
CA GLY A 158 -8.71 0.92 13.94
C GLY A 158 -9.36 2.31 14.06
N ILE A 159 -10.09 2.79 13.05
CA ILE A 159 -10.75 4.10 13.03
C ILE A 159 -12.01 4.07 13.90
N LEU A 160 -12.04 4.89 14.95
CA LEU A 160 -13.17 4.98 15.89
C LEU A 160 -14.22 6.00 15.45
N ASN A 161 -13.77 7.09 14.82
CA ASN A 161 -14.61 8.13 14.22
C ASN A 161 -13.78 8.89 13.18
N ALA A 162 -14.47 9.59 12.28
CA ALA A 162 -13.86 10.48 11.31
C ALA A 162 -14.75 11.70 11.10
N GLN A 163 -14.17 12.89 11.14
CA GLN A 163 -14.78 14.16 10.76
C GLN A 163 -14.19 14.52 9.41
N VAL A 164 -14.97 14.35 8.35
CA VAL A 164 -14.54 14.54 6.96
C VAL A 164 -14.96 15.94 6.50
N GLY A 165 -14.04 16.73 5.95
CA GLY A 165 -14.35 18.02 5.37
C GLY A 165 -13.54 18.31 4.12
N ASP A 166 -13.83 19.42 3.44
CA ASP A 166 -13.26 19.74 2.12
C ASP A 166 -11.72 19.77 2.09
N GLN A 167 -11.09 20.11 3.22
CA GLN A 167 -9.65 20.32 3.34
C GLN A 167 -8.90 19.15 4.00
N GLY A 168 -9.61 18.08 4.39
CA GLY A 168 -8.99 16.93 5.05
C GLY A 168 -9.91 16.19 6.00
N CYS A 169 -9.29 15.47 6.93
CA CYS A 169 -10.00 14.62 7.89
C CYS A 169 -9.38 14.72 9.28
N ILE A 170 -10.23 14.72 10.31
CA ILE A 170 -9.82 14.53 11.68
C ILE A 170 -10.43 13.24 12.18
N SER A 171 -9.61 12.32 12.66
CA SER A 171 -10.06 11.00 13.08
C SER A 171 -9.53 10.67 14.46
N THR A 172 -10.20 9.75 15.15
CA THR A 172 -9.64 9.08 16.33
C THR A 172 -9.30 7.65 15.95
N ILE A 173 -8.05 7.24 16.13
CA ILE A 173 -7.56 5.88 15.83
C ILE A 173 -7.16 5.18 17.12
N LYS A 174 -7.65 3.95 17.28
CA LYS A 174 -7.35 3.09 18.42
C LYS A 174 -5.93 2.53 18.37
N TRP A 175 -5.16 2.70 19.44
CA TRP A 175 -3.88 2.01 19.60
C TRP A 175 -4.08 0.62 20.20
N ARG A 176 -3.50 -0.41 19.54
CA ARG A 176 -3.58 -1.82 19.97
C ARG A 176 -2.20 -2.44 20.18
N ASN A 177 -1.18 -1.65 20.53
CA ASN A 177 0.22 -2.09 20.58
C ASN A 177 0.67 -2.79 19.27
N ASN A 178 0.21 -2.27 18.14
CA ASN A 178 0.49 -2.84 16.82
C ASN A 178 0.67 -1.69 15.82
N TRP A 179 1.95 -1.46 15.48
CA TRP A 179 2.37 -0.43 14.54
C TRP A 179 1.78 -0.64 13.15
N CYS A 180 1.71 -1.89 12.68
CA CYS A 180 1.18 -2.20 11.34
C CYS A 180 -0.28 -1.76 11.25
N SER A 181 -1.14 -2.18 12.18
CA SER A 181 -2.55 -1.78 12.15
C SER A 181 -2.77 -0.28 12.36
N PHE A 182 -1.91 0.36 13.16
CA PHE A 182 -2.02 1.80 13.40
C PHE A 182 -1.63 2.62 12.17
N ILE A 183 -0.50 2.29 11.54
CA ILE A 183 -0.05 2.93 10.31
C ILE A 183 -1.02 2.65 9.17
N ASP A 184 -1.54 1.42 9.07
CA ASP A 184 -2.58 1.08 8.09
C ASP A 184 -3.84 1.92 8.32
N SER A 185 -4.26 2.14 9.57
CA SER A 185 -5.39 3.02 9.87
C SER A 185 -5.14 4.48 9.45
N LEU A 186 -3.88 4.97 9.47
CA LEU A 186 -3.54 6.28 8.90
C LEU A 186 -3.75 6.27 7.38
N ILE A 187 -3.27 5.24 6.69
CA ILE A 187 -3.46 5.07 5.25
C ILE A 187 -4.96 5.01 4.91
N GLN A 188 -5.75 4.26 5.68
CA GLN A 188 -7.21 4.18 5.55
C GLN A 188 -7.87 5.56 5.62
N VAL A 189 -7.47 6.45 6.55
CA VAL A 189 -8.02 7.81 6.61
C VAL A 189 -7.78 8.57 5.30
N VAL A 190 -6.63 8.40 4.66
CA VAL A 190 -6.37 9.01 3.35
C VAL A 190 -7.23 8.37 2.26
N LEU A 191 -7.31 7.04 2.23
CA LEU A 191 -8.12 6.29 1.25
C LEU A 191 -9.62 6.63 1.34
N LEU A 192 -10.13 6.89 2.56
CA LEU A 192 -11.51 7.34 2.78
C LEU A 192 -11.79 8.64 2.02
N ILE A 193 -10.86 9.59 2.06
CA ILE A 193 -10.98 10.91 1.41
C ILE A 193 -10.75 10.83 -0.10
N GLU A 194 -9.77 10.05 -0.56
CA GLU A 194 -9.46 9.94 -1.99
C GLU A 194 -10.61 9.29 -2.78
N GLY A 195 -11.25 8.26 -2.21
CA GLY A 195 -12.37 7.57 -2.87
C GLY A 195 -13.76 8.19 -2.66
N GLU A 196 -13.88 9.32 -1.94
CA GLU A 196 -15.18 9.91 -1.60
C GLU A 196 -16.02 10.26 -2.83
N SER A 197 -15.41 10.87 -3.84
CA SER A 197 -16.11 11.37 -5.02
C SER A 197 -16.39 10.30 -6.07
N SER A 198 -15.51 9.30 -6.21
CA SER A 198 -15.61 8.28 -7.25
C SER A 198 -16.27 6.99 -6.79
N GLN A 199 -16.28 6.71 -5.48
CA GLN A 199 -16.73 5.44 -4.89
C GLN A 199 -15.92 4.23 -5.36
N ASP A 200 -14.71 4.47 -5.85
CA ASP A 200 -13.81 3.43 -6.33
C ASP A 200 -12.82 2.97 -5.25
N ILE A 201 -12.17 1.83 -5.51
CA ILE A 201 -11.06 1.33 -4.70
C ILE A 201 -9.74 2.01 -5.12
N TYR A 202 -8.93 2.34 -4.12
CA TYR A 202 -7.62 2.95 -4.30
C TYR A 202 -6.59 2.17 -3.47
N LEU A 203 -5.41 1.95 -4.03
CA LEU A 203 -4.30 1.34 -3.32
C LEU A 203 -3.14 2.31 -3.19
N PRO A 204 -2.39 2.29 -2.08
CA PRO A 204 -1.18 3.09 -1.92
C PRO A 204 -0.08 2.59 -2.87
N VAL A 205 0.54 3.50 -3.62
CA VAL A 205 1.62 3.17 -4.59
C VAL A 205 2.95 3.79 -4.23
N GLU A 206 2.95 4.95 -3.58
CA GLU A 206 4.16 5.66 -3.20
C GLU A 206 3.93 6.44 -1.92
N ILE A 207 4.94 6.48 -1.05
CA ILE A 207 4.95 7.34 0.12
C ILE A 207 6.24 8.14 0.06
N GLN A 208 6.11 9.48 0.00
CA GLN A 208 7.27 10.35 -0.06
C GLN A 208 8.12 10.27 1.22
N GLN A 209 7.47 10.27 2.39
CA GLN A 209 8.18 10.21 3.67
C GLN A 209 7.28 9.65 4.78
N VAL A 210 7.87 8.81 5.64
CA VAL A 210 7.28 8.40 6.92
C VAL A 210 8.26 8.72 8.03
N VAL A 211 7.83 9.48 9.03
CA VAL A 211 8.60 9.80 10.23
C VAL A 211 7.95 9.08 11.40
N ILE A 212 8.72 8.24 12.08
CA ILE A 212 8.28 7.50 13.26
C ILE A 212 9.13 7.93 14.45
N HIS A 213 8.49 8.45 15.48
CA HIS A 213 9.10 8.83 16.74
C HIS A 213 8.46 8.03 17.89
N PRO A 214 8.99 6.83 18.22
CA PRO A 214 8.39 5.95 19.22
C PRO A 214 8.20 6.60 20.59
N SER A 215 9.17 7.41 21.05
CA SER A 215 9.08 8.09 22.34
C SER A 215 7.97 9.16 22.44
N LEU A 216 7.43 9.62 21.31
CA LEU A 216 6.27 10.53 21.28
C LEU A 216 4.94 9.77 21.13
N HIS A 217 5.01 8.46 20.91
CA HIS A 217 3.86 7.56 20.83
C HIS A 217 3.60 6.98 22.23
N ALA A 218 2.95 7.76 23.10
CA ALA A 218 2.67 7.39 24.48
C ALA A 218 1.59 6.29 24.60
N GLU A 219 1.90 5.20 25.28
CA GLU A 219 0.94 4.11 25.50
C GLU A 219 0.19 4.20 26.84
N PRO A 220 -1.04 3.67 26.94
CA PRO A 220 -2.01 3.34 25.88
C PRO A 220 -3.08 4.45 25.77
N GLN A 221 -3.19 5.08 24.60
CA GLN A 221 -4.24 6.07 24.33
C GLN A 221 -4.74 5.97 22.89
N ASP A 222 -6.02 6.28 22.68
CA ASP A 222 -6.56 6.54 21.35
C ASP A 222 -5.98 7.86 20.82
N TYR A 223 -5.51 7.87 19.58
CA TYR A 223 -4.82 9.01 19.00
C TYR A 223 -5.76 9.82 18.13
N LYS A 224 -5.80 11.13 18.40
CA LYS A 224 -6.31 12.09 17.42
C LYS A 224 -5.33 12.15 16.24
N VAL A 225 -5.88 11.92 15.05
CA VAL A 225 -5.19 11.93 13.78
C VAL A 225 -5.74 13.08 12.95
N VAL A 226 -4.84 13.79 12.28
CA VAL A 226 -5.18 14.90 11.40
C VAL A 226 -4.56 14.64 10.03
N TYR A 227 -5.40 14.55 9.01
CA TYR A 227 -5.02 14.52 7.61
C TYR A 227 -5.36 15.85 6.95
N GLN A 228 -4.38 16.50 6.33
CA GLN A 228 -4.56 17.75 5.59
C GLN A 228 -4.35 17.50 4.09
N LYS A 229 -5.42 17.57 3.31
CA LYS A 229 -5.43 17.20 1.89
C LYS A 229 -4.48 18.06 1.04
N VAL A 230 -4.44 19.37 1.29
CA VAL A 230 -3.63 20.32 0.52
C VAL A 230 -2.12 20.06 0.65
N THR A 231 -1.66 19.69 1.83
CA THR A 231 -0.24 19.42 2.09
C THR A 231 0.12 17.94 1.89
N GLY A 232 -0.88 17.06 1.85
CA GLY A 232 -0.68 15.61 1.81
C GLY A 232 -0.07 15.05 3.09
N ILE A 233 -0.20 15.76 4.21
CA ILE A 233 0.34 15.34 5.52
C ILE A 233 -0.76 14.67 6.33
N ILE A 234 -0.47 13.48 6.85
CA ILE A 234 -1.25 12.83 7.90
C ILE A 234 -0.39 12.60 9.13
N ARG A 235 -0.92 12.96 10.31
CA ARG A 235 -0.18 12.87 11.58
C ARG A 235 -1.07 12.33 12.70
N GLY A 236 -0.53 11.42 13.49
CA GLY A 236 -1.17 10.87 14.68
C GLY A 236 -0.16 10.25 15.65
N GLY A 237 -0.24 10.62 16.93
CA GLY A 237 0.71 10.15 17.95
C GLY A 237 2.16 10.44 17.56
N GLY A 238 3.01 9.41 17.60
CA GLY A 238 4.40 9.49 17.13
C GLY A 238 4.63 9.20 15.63
N VAL A 239 3.61 9.24 14.77
CA VAL A 239 3.75 8.98 13.33
C VAL A 239 3.32 10.18 12.50
N GLU A 240 4.12 10.51 11.49
CA GLU A 240 3.77 11.41 10.40
C GLU A 240 4.06 10.75 9.06
N MET A 241 3.15 10.89 8.11
CA MET A 241 3.33 10.49 6.72
C MET A 241 3.04 11.68 5.81
N LEU A 242 3.87 11.85 4.79
CA LEU A 242 3.78 12.89 3.79
C LEU A 242 3.73 12.26 2.40
N GLY A 243 2.87 12.82 1.54
CA GLY A 243 2.89 12.53 0.11
C GLY A 243 2.53 11.09 -0.21
N LEU A 244 1.50 10.55 0.44
CA LEU A 244 0.91 9.27 0.06
C LEU A 244 0.23 9.44 -1.30
N LYS A 245 0.71 8.71 -2.31
CA LYS A 245 0.06 8.61 -3.62
C LYS A 245 -0.71 7.31 -3.69
N THR A 246 -1.90 7.41 -4.28
CA THR A 246 -2.80 6.27 -4.48
C THR A 246 -3.07 6.08 -5.96
N SER A 247 -3.37 4.84 -6.35
CA SER A 247 -3.83 4.51 -7.69
C SER A 247 -5.17 3.80 -7.63
N HIS A 248 -6.06 4.14 -8.55
CA HIS A 248 -7.29 3.42 -8.79
C HIS A 248 -6.99 1.97 -9.20
N VAL A 249 -7.82 1.03 -8.75
CA VAL A 249 -7.78 -0.37 -9.20
C VAL A 249 -9.15 -0.80 -9.73
N ASP A 250 -9.18 -1.30 -10.95
CA ASP A 250 -10.39 -1.90 -11.51
C ASP A 250 -10.66 -3.26 -10.85
N ILE A 251 -11.70 -3.35 -10.04
CA ILE A 251 -12.18 -4.65 -9.55
C ILE A 251 -13.03 -5.29 -10.65
N PHE A 252 -12.55 -6.39 -11.22
CA PHE A 252 -13.35 -7.19 -12.14
C PHE A 252 -14.57 -7.76 -11.40
N LYS A 253 -15.76 -7.21 -11.68
CA LYS A 253 -17.04 -7.74 -11.18
C LYS A 253 -17.32 -9.07 -11.87
N ASN A 254 -16.77 -10.16 -11.32
CA ASN A 254 -16.84 -11.48 -11.94
C ASN A 254 -18.22 -12.16 -11.81
N ASN A 255 -19.24 -11.46 -11.32
CA ASN A 255 -20.61 -11.97 -11.25
C ASN A 255 -21.60 -10.81 -11.42
N GLU A 256 -21.99 -10.53 -12.66
CA GLU A 256 -23.28 -9.88 -12.91
C GLU A 256 -24.38 -10.88 -12.54
N ALA A 257 -24.76 -10.93 -11.27
CA ALA A 257 -25.99 -11.57 -10.88
C ALA A 257 -27.14 -10.83 -11.60
N CYS A 258 -27.62 -11.40 -12.71
CA CYS A 258 -28.72 -10.85 -13.46
C CYS A 258 -29.97 -10.83 -12.56
N VAL A 259 -30.35 -9.65 -12.09
CA VAL A 259 -31.60 -9.45 -11.35
C VAL A 259 -32.74 -9.66 -12.33
N LYS A 260 -33.46 -10.78 -12.19
CA LYS A 260 -34.67 -11.05 -12.96
C LYS A 260 -35.86 -10.37 -12.29
N LEU A 261 -36.44 -9.40 -12.98
CA LEU A 261 -37.71 -8.79 -12.56
C LEU A 261 -38.87 -9.58 -13.17
N GLU A 262 -39.67 -10.23 -12.33
CA GLU A 262 -40.92 -10.86 -12.75
C GLU A 262 -42.09 -9.98 -12.32
N SER A 263 -43.00 -9.67 -13.26
CA SER A 263 -44.22 -8.92 -12.97
C SER A 263 -45.42 -9.85 -13.02
N PHE A 264 -46.21 -9.88 -11.95
CA PHE A 264 -47.45 -10.65 -11.89
C PHE A 264 -48.60 -9.79 -12.38
N LYS A 265 -49.38 -10.33 -13.32
CA LYS A 265 -50.63 -9.73 -13.79
C LYS A 265 -51.73 -10.76 -13.63
N PHE A 266 -52.91 -10.33 -13.19
CA PHE A 266 -54.08 -11.20 -13.19
C PHE A 266 -54.38 -11.62 -14.63
N VAL A 267 -54.34 -12.93 -14.89
CA VAL A 267 -54.78 -13.51 -16.16
C VAL A 267 -56.05 -14.30 -15.89
N SER A 268 -57.16 -13.84 -16.45
CA SER A 268 -58.44 -14.54 -16.33
C SER A 268 -58.34 -15.94 -16.92
N HIS A 269 -58.95 -16.92 -16.23
CA HIS A 269 -59.06 -18.32 -16.67
C HIS A 269 -59.59 -18.46 -18.11
N SER A 270 -60.45 -17.54 -18.55
CA SER A 270 -61.09 -17.58 -19.87
C SER A 270 -60.22 -17.00 -21.01
N ASN A 271 -58.93 -16.71 -20.77
CA ASN A 271 -58.09 -16.02 -21.76
C ASN A 271 -57.77 -16.92 -22.98
N PRO A 272 -58.33 -16.64 -24.17
CA PRO A 272 -58.16 -17.49 -25.36
C PRO A 272 -56.74 -17.43 -25.95
N ARG A 273 -55.88 -16.52 -25.47
CA ARG A 273 -54.48 -16.38 -25.91
C ARG A 273 -53.51 -17.27 -25.13
N LEU A 274 -53.94 -17.91 -24.05
CA LEU A 274 -53.16 -18.92 -23.33
C LEU A 274 -53.24 -20.27 -24.06
N GLN A 275 -52.49 -20.44 -25.14
CA GLN A 275 -52.29 -21.75 -25.75
C GLN A 275 -51.18 -22.51 -25.01
N VAL A 276 -51.55 -23.31 -24.01
CA VAL A 276 -50.60 -24.20 -23.33
C VAL A 276 -50.28 -25.36 -24.26
N LYS A 277 -49.13 -25.29 -24.93
CA LYS A 277 -48.63 -26.36 -25.82
C LYS A 277 -47.93 -27.42 -24.98
N ILE A 278 -48.67 -28.42 -24.51
CA ILE A 278 -48.12 -29.57 -23.77
C ILE A 278 -47.43 -30.49 -24.79
N ARG A 279 -46.10 -30.58 -24.73
CA ARG A 279 -45.35 -31.57 -25.52
C ARG A 279 -45.19 -32.83 -24.69
N LEU A 280 -46.07 -33.81 -24.90
CA LEU A 280 -45.93 -35.13 -24.32
C LEU A 280 -44.83 -35.89 -25.07
N LYS A 281 -43.74 -36.24 -24.37
CA LYS A 281 -42.76 -37.23 -24.84
C LYS A 281 -43.22 -38.59 -24.33
N PHE A 282 -43.54 -39.50 -25.25
CA PHE A 282 -43.64 -40.91 -24.93
C PHE A 282 -42.24 -41.53 -25.04
N SER A 283 -41.89 -42.34 -24.04
CA SER A 283 -40.63 -43.08 -23.89
C SER A 283 -40.45 -44.14 -24.97
#